data_AF-A0A6L9F0Z0-F1
#
_entry.id   AF-A0A6L9F0Z0-F1
#
_cell.length_a   1.000
_cell.length_b   1.000
_cell.length_c   1.000
_cell.angle_alpha   90.00
_cell.angle_beta   90.00
_cell.angle_gamma   90.00
#
_symmetry.space_group_name_H-M   'P 1'
#
loop_
_entity.id
_entity.type
_entity.pdbx_description
1 polymer ?
#
loop_
_entity_poly.entity_id
_entity_poly.type
_entity_poly.pdbx_seq_one_letter_code
_entity_poly.pdbx_strand_id
1 'polypeptide(L)'
;MIRKFYKNRFEIFFFSMLTILFGSLIIPVELFEKVFVPVLFIINIAAGILLISKKKKLVWFFLIILLISASFVFGADMINREVNNNSSTLLIRMGIYFLFYSTVTIEIIKQVWHAKFVNKNVIIGLMSGYISLGLIAFLIFTSIDISTPGSFEGV
;
A
#
# COMPACT_ATOMS: atom_id res chain seq x y z
N MET A 1 -17.53 -17.90 2.46
CA MET A 1 -16.11 -17.70 2.05
C MET A 1 -15.42 -16.53 2.75
N ILE A 2 -16.00 -15.31 2.77
CA ILE A 2 -15.42 -14.08 3.35
C ILE A 2 -15.01 -14.21 4.84
N ARG A 3 -15.73 -15.01 5.63
CA ARG A 3 -15.44 -15.22 7.06
C ARG A 3 -14.09 -15.92 7.31
N LYS A 4 -13.63 -16.76 6.38
CA LYS A 4 -12.33 -17.47 6.47
C LYS A 4 -11.17 -16.51 6.16
N PHE A 5 -11.32 -15.68 5.14
CA PHE A 5 -10.34 -14.63 4.80
C PHE A 5 -10.20 -13.58 5.91
N TYR A 6 -11.31 -13.16 6.53
CA TYR A 6 -11.27 -12.20 7.62
C TYR A 6 -10.50 -12.70 8.87
N LYS A 7 -10.47 -14.01 9.10
CA LYS A 7 -9.70 -14.61 10.21
C LYS A 7 -8.20 -14.38 10.04
N ASN A 8 -7.72 -14.43 8.80
CA ASN A 8 -6.31 -14.30 8.43
C ASN A 8 -5.99 -12.92 7.84
N ARG A 9 -6.81 -11.90 8.11
CA ARG A 9 -6.69 -10.56 7.50
C ARG A 9 -5.33 -9.90 7.71
N PHE A 10 -4.75 -10.04 8.91
CA PHE A 10 -3.43 -9.49 9.21
C PHE A 10 -2.33 -10.25 8.46
N GLU A 11 -2.42 -11.57 8.37
CA GLU A 11 -1.46 -12.39 7.62
C GLU A 11 -1.50 -12.05 6.13
N ILE A 12 -2.69 -11.99 5.53
CA ILE A 12 -2.85 -11.67 4.10
C ILE A 12 -2.27 -10.28 3.79
N PHE A 13 -2.58 -9.29 4.64
CA PHE A 13 -2.06 -7.94 4.47
C PHE A 13 -0.53 -7.90 4.63
N PHE A 14 0.01 -8.54 5.66
CA PHE A 14 1.44 -8.60 5.92
C PHE A 14 2.21 -9.30 4.79
N PHE A 15 1.74 -10.45 4.31
CA PHE A 15 2.38 -11.14 3.19
C PHE A 15 2.36 -10.31 1.92
N SER A 16 1.25 -9.64 1.61
CA SER A 16 1.21 -8.75 0.43
C SER A 16 2.20 -7.57 0.55
N MET A 17 2.42 -7.03 1.75
CA MET A 17 3.48 -6.03 1.97
C MET A 17 4.87 -6.59 1.76
N LEU A 18 5.17 -7.77 2.32
CA LEU A 18 6.47 -8.39 2.16
C LEU A 18 6.78 -8.69 0.69
N THR A 19 5.80 -9.17 -0.07
CA THR A 19 5.98 -9.42 -1.50
C THR A 19 6.24 -8.13 -2.27
N ILE A 20 5.63 -6.99 -1.88
CA ILE A 20 5.92 -5.69 -2.51
C ILE A 20 7.34 -5.22 -2.18
N LEU A 21 7.75 -5.32 -0.92
CA LEU A 21 9.07 -4.84 -0.45
C LEU A 21 10.24 -5.69 -0.95
N PHE A 22 10.06 -7.01 -0.99
CA PHE A 22 11.15 -7.96 -1.20
C PHE A 22 10.99 -8.82 -2.46
N GLY A 23 9.92 -8.62 -3.25
CA GLY A 23 9.66 -9.43 -4.43
C GLY A 23 10.72 -9.29 -5.53
N SER A 24 11.39 -8.14 -5.61
CA SER A 24 12.52 -7.90 -6.52
C SER A 24 13.78 -8.72 -6.20
N LEU A 25 13.88 -9.31 -5.00
CA LEU A 25 15.01 -10.21 -4.66
C LEU A 25 14.94 -11.55 -5.42
N ILE A 26 13.74 -11.94 -5.85
CA ILE A 26 13.49 -13.24 -6.48
C ILE A 26 13.25 -13.07 -7.99
N ILE A 27 12.66 -11.95 -8.40
CA ILE A 27 12.26 -11.67 -9.79
C ILE A 27 13.12 -10.53 -10.35
N PRO A 28 13.57 -10.61 -11.62
CA PRO A 28 14.31 -9.52 -12.27
C PRO A 28 13.60 -8.17 -12.14
N VAL A 29 14.35 -7.13 -11.78
CA VAL A 29 13.84 -5.80 -11.40
C VAL A 29 12.92 -5.21 -12.48
N GLU A 30 13.31 -5.29 -13.75
CA GLU A 30 12.55 -4.73 -14.87
C GLU A 30 11.14 -5.36 -15.02
N LEU A 31 11.05 -6.68 -14.86
CA LEU A 31 9.78 -7.40 -14.92
C LEU A 31 8.96 -7.16 -13.65
N PHE A 32 9.63 -7.11 -12.49
CA PHE A 32 8.99 -6.91 -11.21
C PHE A 32 8.31 -5.54 -11.13
N GLU A 33 9.03 -4.47 -11.43
CA GLU A 33 8.51 -3.10 -11.33
C GLU A 33 7.41 -2.81 -12.37
N LYS A 34 7.59 -3.30 -13.60
CA LYS A 34 6.66 -2.98 -14.69
C LYS A 34 5.35 -3.77 -14.62
N VAL A 35 5.40 -5.03 -14.20
CA VAL A 35 4.24 -5.95 -14.27
C VAL A 35 3.75 -6.34 -12.89
N PHE A 36 4.64 -6.78 -12.00
CA PHE A 36 4.22 -7.36 -10.72
C PHE A 36 3.83 -6.30 -9.69
N VAL A 37 4.59 -5.21 -9.57
CA VAL A 37 4.32 -4.16 -8.59
C VAL A 37 2.91 -3.56 -8.73
N PRO A 38 2.41 -3.17 -9.93
CA PRO A 38 1.04 -2.68 -10.08
C PRO A 38 -0.01 -3.68 -9.60
N VAL A 39 0.14 -4.96 -9.95
CA VAL A 39 -0.78 -6.04 -9.56
C VAL A 39 -0.72 -6.29 -8.06
N LEU A 40 0.48 -6.35 -7.47
CA LEU A 40 0.69 -6.56 -6.04
C LEU A 40 0.12 -5.41 -5.21
N PHE A 41 0.21 -4.16 -5.69
CA PHE A 41 -0.44 -3.03 -5.04
C PHE A 41 -1.96 -3.16 -5.00
N ILE A 42 -2.60 -3.60 -6.09
CA ILE A 42 -4.06 -3.85 -6.11
C ILE A 42 -4.42 -4.93 -5.10
N ILE A 43 -3.62 -6.02 -5.03
CA ILE A 43 -3.80 -7.09 -4.05
C ILE A 43 -3.64 -6.55 -2.62
N ASN A 44 -2.66 -5.67 -2.38
CA ASN A 44 -2.43 -5.08 -1.06
C ASN A 44 -3.57 -4.14 -0.65
N ILE A 45 -4.12 -3.35 -1.57
CA ILE A 45 -5.32 -2.51 -1.31
C ILE A 45 -6.52 -3.39 -0.99
N ALA A 46 -6.74 -4.49 -1.73
CA ALA A 46 -7.79 -5.45 -1.45
C ALA A 46 -7.62 -6.13 -0.08
N ALA A 47 -6.38 -6.48 0.30
CA ALA A 47 -6.06 -7.00 1.63
C ALA A 47 -6.30 -5.95 2.73
N GLY A 48 -6.01 -4.68 2.46
CA GLY A 48 -6.33 -3.55 3.33
C GLY A 48 -7.85 -3.42 3.55
N ILE A 49 -8.65 -3.51 2.49
CA ILE A 49 -10.13 -3.53 2.56
C ILE A 49 -10.62 -4.68 3.45
N LEU A 50 -10.04 -5.87 3.30
CA LEU A 50 -10.36 -7.03 4.13
C LEU A 50 -10.08 -6.75 5.62
N LEU A 51 -8.97 -6.08 5.93
CA LEU A 51 -8.55 -5.70 7.28
C LEU A 51 -9.55 -4.77 7.98
N ILE A 52 -10.15 -3.83 7.23
CA ILE A 52 -11.11 -2.84 7.73
C ILE A 52 -12.58 -3.19 7.47
N SER A 53 -12.86 -4.38 6.95
CA SER A 53 -14.19 -4.78 6.43
C SER A 53 -15.35 -4.67 7.42
N LYS A 54 -15.08 -4.51 8.73
CA LYS A 54 -16.10 -4.25 9.76
C LYS A 54 -16.57 -2.79 9.81
N LYS A 55 -15.83 -1.83 9.26
CA LYS A 55 -16.15 -0.40 9.27
C LYS A 55 -16.66 0.04 7.89
N LYS A 56 -17.98 -0.03 7.67
CA LYS A 56 -18.63 0.24 6.37
C LYS A 56 -18.18 1.56 5.71
N LYS A 57 -18.03 2.65 6.46
CA LYS A 57 -17.59 3.96 5.93
C LYS A 57 -16.16 3.91 5.36
N LEU A 58 -15.23 3.28 6.08
CA LEU A 58 -13.84 3.16 5.62
C LEU A 58 -13.70 2.19 4.46
N VAL A 59 -14.49 1.12 4.42
CA VAL A 59 -14.55 0.21 3.26
C VAL A 59 -14.93 0.97 1.99
N TRP A 60 -15.90 1.86 2.08
CA TRP A 60 -16.33 2.66 0.92
C TRP A 60 -15.23 3.62 0.44
N PHE A 61 -14.54 4.28 1.38
CA PHE A 61 -13.35 5.10 1.07
C PHE A 61 -12.25 4.29 0.36
N PHE A 62 -11.95 3.09 0.84
CA PHE A 62 -10.94 2.24 0.22
C PHE A 62 -11.37 1.66 -1.13
N LEU A 63 -12.66 1.38 -1.32
CA LEU A 63 -13.18 0.98 -2.62
C LEU A 63 -13.00 2.09 -3.66
N ILE A 64 -13.20 3.35 -3.27
CA ILE A 64 -12.89 4.49 -4.15
C ILE A 64 -11.40 4.52 -4.50
N ILE A 65 -10.51 4.39 -3.50
CA ILE A 65 -9.06 4.33 -3.75
C ILE A 65 -8.68 3.16 -4.68
N LEU A 66 -9.29 1.99 -4.48
CA LEU A 66 -9.07 0.82 -5.32
C LEU A 66 -9.51 1.09 -6.77
N LEU A 67 -10.69 1.68 -6.96
CA LEU A 67 -11.17 2.04 -8.29
C LEU A 67 -10.27 3.07 -8.98
N ILE A 68 -9.83 4.11 -8.26
CA ILE A 68 -8.91 5.11 -8.81
C ILE A 68 -7.58 4.46 -9.20
N SER A 69 -6.98 3.68 -8.29
CA SER A 69 -5.70 3.01 -8.56
C SER A 69 -5.79 1.99 -9.71
N ALA A 70 -6.89 1.24 -9.81
CA ALA A 70 -7.13 0.34 -10.94
C ALA A 70 -7.30 1.12 -12.25
N SER A 71 -8.06 2.20 -12.25
CA SER A 71 -8.21 3.07 -13.42
C SER A 71 -6.88 3.67 -13.87
N PHE A 72 -5.98 4.04 -12.95
CA PHE A 72 -4.64 4.49 -13.31
C PHE A 72 -3.79 3.37 -13.94
N VAL A 73 -3.86 2.15 -13.40
CA VAL A 73 -3.10 0.99 -13.94
C VAL A 73 -3.59 0.60 -15.33
N PHE A 74 -4.91 0.47 -15.53
CA PHE A 74 -5.48 0.03 -16.81
C PHE A 74 -5.65 1.18 -17.82
N GLY A 75 -5.88 2.40 -17.35
CA GLY A 75 -6.07 3.58 -18.20
C GLY A 75 -4.78 4.14 -18.78
N ALA A 76 -3.65 3.98 -18.09
CA ALA A 76 -2.34 4.42 -18.59
C ALA A 76 -1.89 3.60 -19.81
N ASP A 77 -2.16 2.30 -19.85
CA ASP A 77 -1.80 1.42 -20.98
C ASP A 77 -2.64 1.67 -22.24
N MET A 78 -3.88 2.16 -22.11
CA MET A 78 -4.77 2.42 -23.25
C MET A 78 -4.53 3.77 -23.93
N ILE A 79 -3.98 4.76 -23.23
CA ILE A 79 -3.99 6.16 -23.72
C ILE A 79 -2.65 6.63 -24.26
N ASN A 80 -1.48 6.26 -23.73
CA ASN A 80 -0.19 6.57 -24.37
C ASN A 80 1.00 5.92 -23.62
N ARG A 81 1.91 5.30 -24.37
CA ARG A 81 3.17 4.68 -23.88
C ARG A 81 4.19 5.65 -23.26
N GLU A 82 3.88 6.95 -23.18
CA GLU A 82 4.79 7.99 -22.65
C GLU A 82 4.34 8.61 -21.31
N VAL A 83 3.23 8.15 -20.72
CA VAL A 83 2.66 8.76 -19.50
C VAL A 83 3.49 8.46 -18.23
N ASN A 84 4.46 7.55 -18.29
CA ASN A 84 5.23 7.14 -17.12
C ASN A 84 6.29 8.16 -16.65
N ASN A 85 6.51 9.26 -17.38
CA ASN A 85 7.53 10.28 -17.08
C ASN A 85 6.99 11.64 -16.59
N ASN A 86 5.67 11.83 -16.48
CA ASN A 86 5.14 13.09 -15.96
C ASN A 86 5.18 13.10 -14.42
N SER A 87 6.09 13.87 -13.84
CA SER A 87 6.30 14.02 -12.38
C SER A 87 5.01 14.29 -11.61
N SER A 88 4.05 15.00 -12.23
CA SER A 88 2.74 15.27 -11.63
C SER A 88 1.89 14.02 -11.42
N THR A 89 1.91 13.06 -12.35
CA THR A 89 1.15 11.80 -12.23
C THR A 89 1.74 10.89 -11.16
N LEU A 90 3.07 10.89 -11.04
CA LEU A 90 3.80 10.17 -9.99
C LEU A 90 3.46 10.72 -8.60
N LEU A 91 3.46 12.04 -8.44
CA LEU A 91 3.06 12.71 -7.19
C LEU A 91 1.61 12.39 -6.78
N ILE A 92 0.66 12.39 -7.72
CA ILE A 92 -0.73 12.01 -7.44
C ILE A 92 -0.81 10.56 -6.96
N ARG A 93 -0.09 9.64 -7.63
CA ARG A 93 -0.04 8.22 -7.25
C ARG A 93 0.53 8.03 -5.85
N MET A 94 1.61 8.74 -5.53
CA MET A 94 2.23 8.72 -4.21
C MET A 94 1.28 9.28 -3.13
N GLY A 95 0.56 10.37 -3.42
CA GLY A 95 -0.46 10.92 -2.53
C GLY A 95 -1.59 9.93 -2.22
N ILE A 96 -2.06 9.19 -3.23
CA ILE A 96 -3.08 8.14 -3.04
C ILE A 96 -2.53 7.02 -2.13
N TYR A 97 -1.31 6.55 -2.38
CA TYR A 97 -0.68 5.52 -1.55
C TYR A 97 -0.40 6.00 -0.14
N PHE A 98 -0.02 7.27 0.03
CA PHE A 98 0.18 7.89 1.34
C PHE A 98 -1.12 7.90 2.16
N LEU A 99 -2.24 8.33 1.56
CA LEU A 99 -3.55 8.32 2.20
C LEU A 99 -4.00 6.91 2.57
N PHE A 100 -3.77 5.95 1.66
CA PHE A 100 -4.06 4.53 1.90
C PHE A 100 -3.27 4.00 3.11
N TYR A 101 -1.93 4.07 3.07
CA TYR A 101 -1.09 3.52 4.14
C TYR A 101 -1.30 4.25 5.46
N SER A 102 -1.51 5.56 5.46
CA SER A 102 -1.84 6.32 6.68
C SER A 102 -3.13 5.81 7.32
N THR A 103 -4.18 5.61 6.53
CA THR A 103 -5.46 5.14 7.05
C THR A 103 -5.36 3.69 7.55
N VAL A 104 -4.69 2.81 6.81
CA VAL A 104 -4.48 1.41 7.24
C VAL A 104 -3.68 1.36 8.53
N THR A 105 -2.59 2.11 8.63
CA THR A 105 -1.73 2.16 9.82
C THR A 105 -2.52 2.55 11.06
N ILE A 106 -3.31 3.62 10.97
CA ILE A 106 -4.15 4.08 12.08
C ILE A 106 -5.14 2.98 12.49
N GLU A 107 -5.75 2.28 11.53
CA GLU A 107 -6.69 1.21 11.82
C GLU A 107 -6.02 -0.03 12.43
N ILE A 108 -4.81 -0.39 11.98
CA ILE A 108 -4.02 -1.46 12.57
C ILE A 108 -3.68 -1.13 14.02
N ILE A 109 -3.16 0.07 14.28
CA ILE A 109 -2.80 0.53 15.64
C ILE A 109 -4.04 0.49 16.54
N LYS A 110 -5.19 0.99 16.07
CA LYS A 110 -6.45 0.91 16.83
C LYS A 110 -6.87 -0.52 17.12
N GLN A 111 -6.80 -1.43 16.14
CA GLN A 111 -7.18 -2.83 16.33
C GLN A 111 -6.26 -3.56 17.32
N VAL A 112 -4.96 -3.27 17.27
CA VAL A 112 -3.97 -3.82 18.20
C VAL A 112 -4.17 -3.26 19.61
N TRP A 113 -4.38 -1.95 19.75
CA TRP A 113 -4.56 -1.30 21.06
C TRP A 113 -5.77 -1.84 21.83
N HIS A 114 -6.85 -2.19 21.12
CA HIS A 114 -8.05 -2.76 21.74
C HIS A 114 -7.96 -4.29 21.97
N ALA A 115 -6.88 -4.94 21.56
CA ALA A 115 -6.75 -6.38 21.70
C ALA A 115 -6.45 -6.74 23.17
N LYS A 116 -7.36 -7.51 23.80
CA LYS A 116 -7.20 -7.97 25.19
C LYS A 116 -6.13 -9.04 25.37
N PHE A 117 -5.85 -9.81 24.31
CA PHE A 117 -4.89 -10.91 24.33
C PHE A 117 -3.94 -10.81 23.14
N VAL A 118 -2.64 -10.89 23.42
CA VAL A 118 -1.60 -10.91 22.39
C VAL A 118 -1.54 -12.33 21.81
N ASN A 119 -2.13 -12.51 20.64
CA ASN A 119 -2.00 -13.73 19.84
C ASN A 119 -1.17 -13.46 18.58
N LYS A 120 -0.86 -14.51 17.82
CA LYS A 120 -0.12 -14.42 16.54
C LYS A 120 -0.64 -13.31 15.63
N ASN A 121 -1.95 -13.14 15.52
CA ASN A 121 -2.56 -12.12 14.66
C ASN A 121 -2.28 -10.69 15.14
N VAL A 122 -2.22 -10.47 16.46
CA VAL A 122 -1.86 -9.16 17.04
C VAL A 122 -0.40 -8.84 16.77
N ILE A 123 0.51 -9.82 16.90
CA ILE A 123 1.94 -9.64 16.61
C ILE A 123 2.17 -9.32 15.13
N ILE A 124 1.54 -10.08 14.23
CA ILE A 124 1.60 -9.82 12.78
C ILE A 124 0.97 -8.46 12.45
N GLY A 125 -0.13 -8.10 13.12
CA GLY A 125 -0.74 -6.78 13.04
C GLY A 125 0.27 -5.68 13.39
N LEU A 126 0.96 -5.79 14.52
CA LEU A 126 2.02 -4.86 14.93
C LEU A 126 3.13 -4.75 13.88
N MET A 127 3.67 -5.87 13.41
CA MET A 127 4.70 -5.88 12.36
C MET A 127 4.23 -5.18 11.09
N SER A 128 3.00 -5.46 10.63
CA SER A 128 2.41 -4.77 9.48
C SER A 128 2.23 -3.27 9.71
N GLY A 129 1.91 -2.85 10.94
CA GLY A 129 1.84 -1.44 11.33
C GLY A 129 3.19 -0.73 11.22
N TYR A 130 4.27 -1.37 11.69
CA TYR A 130 5.62 -0.82 11.56
C TYR A 130 6.08 -0.71 10.11
N ILE A 131 5.83 -1.74 9.31
CA ILE A 131 6.13 -1.69 7.87
C ILE A 131 5.36 -0.56 7.19
N SER A 132 4.07 -0.41 7.52
CA SER A 132 3.24 0.68 6.98
C SER A 132 3.78 2.06 7.34
N LEU A 133 4.22 2.27 8.58
CA LEU A 133 4.89 3.51 9.00
C LEU A 133 6.18 3.77 8.21
N GLY A 134 6.99 2.73 7.99
CA GLY A 134 8.18 2.83 7.14
C GLY A 134 7.84 3.25 5.71
N LEU A 135 6.80 2.66 5.12
CA LEU A 135 6.31 3.04 3.78
C LEU A 135 5.79 4.48 3.74
N ILE A 136 5.12 4.95 4.79
CA ILE A 136 4.69 6.35 4.91
C ILE A 136 5.90 7.28 4.89
N ALA A 137 6.93 6.99 5.70
CA ALA A 137 8.15 7.79 5.73
C ALA A 137 8.86 7.78 4.37
N PHE A 138 9.00 6.61 3.75
CA PHE A 138 9.55 6.47 2.41
C PHE A 138 8.81 7.33 1.38
N LEU A 139 7.47 7.32 1.40
CA LEU A 139 6.66 8.13 0.49
C LEU A 139 6.86 9.62 0.73
N ILE A 140 6.98 10.07 1.98
CA ILE A 140 7.26 11.48 2.30
C ILE A 140 8.62 11.89 1.73
N PHE A 141 9.68 11.16 2.07
CA PHE A 141 11.03 11.51 1.61
C PHE A 141 11.16 11.48 0.09
N THR A 142 10.59 10.47 -0.55
CA THR A 142 10.59 10.38 -2.02
C THR A 142 9.80 11.53 -2.65
N SER A 143 8.68 11.96 -2.02
CA SER A 143 7.90 13.09 -2.54
C SER A 143 8.65 14.41 -2.45
N ILE A 144 9.44 14.59 -1.39
CA ILE A 144 10.32 15.76 -1.22
C ILE A 144 11.41 15.73 -2.29
N ASP A 145 12.09 14.60 -2.48
CA ASP A 145 13.16 14.46 -3.48
C ASP A 145 12.68 14.75 -4.92
N ILE A 146 11.48 14.25 -5.27
CA ILE A 146 10.88 14.52 -6.58
C ILE A 146 10.50 16.00 -6.76
N SER A 147 10.02 16.65 -5.69
CA SER A 147 9.56 18.04 -5.75
C SER A 147 10.72 19.04 -5.74
N THR A 148 11.78 18.71 -5.01
CA THR A 148 13.01 19.50 -4.87
C THR A 148 14.22 18.58 -4.98
N PRO A 149 14.67 18.25 -6.22
CA PRO A 149 15.81 17.37 -6.42
C PRO A 149 17.06 17.88 -5.69
N GLY A 150 17.80 16.97 -5.05
CA GLY A 150 18.99 17.31 -4.27
C GLY A 150 18.69 17.80 -2.85
N SER A 151 17.44 17.72 -2.37
CA SER A 151 17.06 18.14 -1.01
C SER A 151 17.81 17.42 0.11
N PHE A 152 18.44 16.27 -0.19
CA PHE A 152 19.18 15.46 0.77
C PHE A 152 20.69 15.45 0.57
N GLU A 153 21.23 16.22 -0.39
CA GLU A 153 22.66 16.15 -0.75
C GLU A 153 23.61 16.76 0.30
N GLY A 154 23.09 17.38 1.37
CA GLY A 154 23.92 18.03 2.38
C GLY A 154 24.65 19.26 1.82
N VAL A 155 25.46 19.91 2.65
CA VAL A 155 26.34 21.03 2.22
C VAL A 155 27.71 20.49 1.91
#